data_AF-A0A7X0TKW4-F1
#
_entry.id   AF-A0A7X0TKW4-F1
#
_cell.length_a   1.000
_cell.length_b   1.000
_cell.length_c   1.000
_cell.angle_alpha   90.00
_cell.angle_beta   90.00
_cell.angle_gamma   90.00
#
_symmetry.space_group_name_H-M   'P 1'
#
loop_
_entity.id
_entity.type
_entity.pdbx_description
1 polymer ?
#
loop_
_entity_poly.entity_id
_entity_poly.type
_entity_poly.pdbx_seq_one_letter_code
_entity_poly.pdbx_strand_id
1 'polypeptide(L)'
;METKEFKQAIEALGFTVVKEDSNLVINGEGSIWLADVSLKYKYALRTYFGAIDEVGEEKTRKLFELLTAYASTPLDEREEPKKWYIKCPITGQYLHESIYYPSTKFTWRETITVSFEWKSQYTRAEIDAFEFEHAHLIEEEVPR
;
A
#
# COMPACT_ATOMS: atom_id res chain seq x y z
N MET A 1 6.07 -6.32 6.50
CA MET A 1 5.25 -5.25 7.09
C MET A 1 4.85 -4.30 6.00
N GLU A 2 3.55 -4.15 5.77
CA GLU A 2 3.03 -3.25 4.74
C GLU A 2 3.16 -1.78 5.18
N THR A 3 3.21 -0.86 4.21
CA THR A 3 3.30 0.59 4.48
C THR A 3 2.14 1.08 5.35
N LYS A 4 0.94 0.51 5.18
CA LYS A 4 -0.24 0.89 5.96
C LYS A 4 -0.10 0.50 7.43
N GLU A 5 0.31 -0.74 7.70
CA GLU A 5 0.57 -1.24 9.05
C GLU A 5 1.67 -0.42 9.74
N PHE A 6 2.74 -0.13 9.00
CA PHE A 6 3.84 0.69 9.49
C PHE A 6 3.37 2.08 9.93
N LYS A 7 2.59 2.77 9.09
CA LYS A 7 2.04 4.11 9.42
C LYS A 7 1.18 4.07 10.68
N GLN A 8 0.28 3.10 10.78
CA GLN A 8 -0.58 2.95 11.97
C GLN A 8 0.22 2.70 13.25
N ALA A 9 1.28 1.89 13.17
CA ALA A 9 2.15 1.63 14.31
C ALA A 9 2.93 2.87 14.75
N ILE A 10 3.38 3.70 13.80
CA ILE A 10 4.06 4.97 14.09
C ILE A 10 3.10 5.99 14.70
N GLU A 11 1.88 6.10 14.16
CA GLU A 11 0.83 6.97 14.69
C GLU A 11 0.43 6.60 16.12
N ALA A 12 0.41 5.30 16.45
CA ALA A 12 0.16 4.82 17.80
C ALA A 12 1.24 5.24 18.82
N LEU A 13 2.46 5.59 18.37
CA LEU A 13 3.51 6.17 19.23
C LEU A 13 3.34 7.68 19.45
N GLY A 14 2.37 8.31 18.77
CA GLY A 14 2.12 9.76 18.80
C GLY A 14 2.95 10.54 17.78
N PHE A 15 3.45 9.87 16.74
CA PHE A 15 4.22 10.49 15.66
C PHE A 15 3.38 10.58 14.38
N THR A 16 3.89 11.31 13.39
CA THR A 16 3.25 11.42 12.07
C THR A 16 4.16 10.90 10.99
N VAL A 17 3.57 10.34 9.92
CA VAL A 17 4.33 9.85 8.75
C VAL A 17 3.95 10.64 7.52
N VAL A 18 4.94 11.27 6.89
CA VAL A 18 4.79 11.97 5.62
C VAL A 18 5.57 11.22 4.55
N LYS A 19 5.08 11.21 3.31
CA LYS A 19 5.84 10.69 2.17
C LYS A 19 6.55 11.85 1.50
N GLU A 20 7.88 11.83 1.51
CA GLU A 20 8.74 12.83 0.89
C GLU A 20 9.62 12.14 -0.16
N ASP A 21 9.41 12.46 -1.43
CA ASP A 21 10.05 11.83 -2.58
C ASP A 21 10.07 10.29 -2.52
N SER A 22 11.18 9.74 -2.05
CA SER A 22 11.52 8.33 -2.01
C SER A 22 11.67 7.78 -0.60
N ASN A 23 11.20 8.52 0.40
CA ASN A 23 11.27 8.13 1.81
C ASN A 23 9.92 8.34 2.50
N LEU A 24 9.70 7.54 3.54
CA LEU A 24 8.75 7.87 4.59
C LEU A 24 9.49 8.61 5.69
N VAL A 25 8.95 9.76 6.04
CA VAL A 25 9.47 10.72 7.00
C VAL A 25 8.66 10.62 8.27
N ILE A 26 9.32 10.39 9.39
CA ILE A 26 8.69 10.29 10.70
C ILE A 26 8.94 11.60 11.45
N ASN A 27 7.87 12.29 11.79
CA ASN A 27 7.92 13.55 12.51
C ASN A 27 7.34 13.41 13.93
N GLY A 28 8.00 14.04 14.88
CA GLY A 28 7.52 14.25 16.23
C GLY A 28 6.56 15.43 16.35
N GLU A 29 6.31 15.86 17.57
CA GLU A 29 5.54 17.08 17.85
C GLU A 29 6.19 18.30 17.18
N GLY A 30 5.38 19.22 16.67
CA GLY A 30 5.89 20.42 15.99
C GLY A 30 6.56 20.17 14.64
N SER A 31 6.31 19.01 14.01
CA SER A 31 6.91 18.61 12.72
C SER A 31 8.43 18.44 12.75
N ILE A 32 8.99 18.12 13.92
CA ILE A 32 10.42 17.85 14.09
C ILE A 32 10.76 16.51 13.44
N TRP A 33 11.80 16.50 12.60
CA TRP A 33 12.23 15.31 11.87
C TRP A 33 12.98 14.32 12.77
N LEU A 34 12.39 13.15 13.04
CA LEU A 34 12.98 12.14 13.94
C LEU A 34 13.76 11.09 13.17
N ALA A 35 13.20 10.62 12.05
CA ALA A 35 13.76 9.53 11.26
C ALA A 35 13.20 9.53 9.84
N ASP A 36 13.87 8.80 8.95
CA ASP A 36 13.33 8.44 7.65
C ASP A 36 13.70 7.01 7.26
N VAL A 37 12.86 6.39 6.43
CA VAL A 37 13.07 5.07 5.86
C VAL A 37 12.81 5.08 4.37
N SER A 38 13.70 4.45 3.60
CA SER A 38 13.63 4.50 2.15
C SER A 38 12.56 3.58 1.57
N LEU A 39 11.88 4.11 0.54
CA LEU A 39 10.98 3.40 -0.36
C LEU A 39 11.70 2.88 -1.61
N LYS A 40 12.97 3.27 -1.83
CA LYS A 40 13.75 2.86 -3.02
C LYS A 40 14.92 1.94 -2.70
N TYR A 41 15.51 2.08 -1.52
CA TYR A 41 16.72 1.34 -1.14
C TYR A 41 16.42 0.32 -0.05
N LYS A 42 16.99 -0.89 -0.19
CA LYS A 42 16.87 -1.96 0.80
C LYS A 42 17.65 -1.60 2.06
N TYR A 43 17.07 -1.89 3.22
CA TYR A 43 17.69 -1.67 4.54
C TYR A 43 18.14 -0.23 4.83
N ALA A 44 17.66 0.74 4.06
CA ALA A 44 18.05 2.14 4.21
C ALA A 44 17.09 2.86 5.14
N LEU A 45 17.59 3.27 6.30
CA LEU A 45 16.90 4.09 7.29
C LEU A 45 17.90 5.03 7.96
N ARG A 46 17.40 6.16 8.48
CA ARG A 46 18.17 7.14 9.24
C ARG A 46 17.39 7.58 10.46
N THR A 47 18.09 7.82 11.56
CA THR A 47 17.58 8.45 12.78
C THR A 47 18.40 9.71 13.05
N TYR A 48 17.73 10.81 13.37
CA TYR A 48 18.38 12.10 13.57
C TYR A 48 18.62 12.35 15.05
N PHE A 49 19.91 12.43 15.43
CA PHE A 49 20.34 12.70 16.79
C PHE A 49 19.85 14.06 17.31
N GLY A 50 19.62 14.17 18.62
CA GLY A 50 19.04 15.36 19.27
C GLY A 50 17.51 15.32 19.28
N ALA A 51 16.89 15.43 18.10
CA ALA A 51 15.43 15.39 17.97
C ALA A 51 14.82 14.08 18.49
N ILE A 52 15.49 12.96 18.22
CA ILE A 52 15.04 11.64 18.67
C ILE A 52 15.28 11.38 20.16
N ASP A 53 16.14 12.16 20.84
CA ASP A 53 16.39 11.99 22.28
C ASP A 53 15.31 12.70 23.11
N GLU A 54 14.73 13.77 22.57
CA GLU A 54 13.66 14.54 23.22
C GLU A 54 12.34 13.77 23.38
N VAL A 55 12.11 12.74 22.56
CA VAL A 55 10.90 11.89 22.63
C VAL A 55 10.99 10.77 23.67
N GLY A 56 12.15 10.59 24.29
CA GLY A 56 12.40 9.63 25.37
C GLY A 56 12.79 8.23 24.90
N GLU A 57 13.68 7.59 25.67
CA GLU A 57 14.38 6.34 25.31
C GLU A 57 13.42 5.18 24.94
N GLU A 58 12.30 5.04 25.65
CA GLU A 58 11.33 3.98 25.36
C GLU A 58 10.69 4.16 23.97
N LYS A 59 10.27 5.38 23.63
CA LYS A 59 9.67 5.68 22.32
C LYS A 59 10.72 5.58 21.21
N THR A 60 11.94 6.04 21.46
CA THR A 60 13.07 5.94 20.53
C THR A 60 13.37 4.49 20.19
N ARG A 61 13.42 3.61 21.19
CA ARG A 61 13.61 2.16 20.96
C ARG A 61 12.48 1.56 20.13
N LYS A 62 11.21 1.85 20.47
CA LYS A 62 10.06 1.35 19.70
C LYS A 62 10.04 1.85 18.27
N LEU A 63 10.37 3.13 18.06
CA LEU A 63 10.50 3.73 16.73
C LEU A 63 11.59 3.02 15.93
N PHE A 64 12.76 2.81 16.53
CA PHE A 64 13.87 2.12 15.88
C PHE A 64 13.53 0.68 15.50
N GLU A 65 12.85 -0.07 16.38
CA GLU A 65 12.37 -1.43 16.10
C GLU A 65 11.41 -1.45 14.90
N LEU A 66 10.43 -0.53 14.86
CA LEU A 66 9.50 -0.40 13.73
C LEU A 66 10.21 -0.05 12.43
N LEU A 67 11.13 0.92 12.46
CA LEU A 67 11.93 1.31 11.29
C LEU A 67 12.73 0.13 10.76
N THR A 68 13.36 -0.64 11.65
CA THR A 68 14.18 -1.78 11.27
C THR A 68 13.33 -2.92 10.70
N ALA A 69 12.18 -3.22 11.31
CA ALA A 69 11.25 -4.23 10.81
C ALA A 69 10.71 -3.86 9.42
N TYR A 70 10.32 -2.61 9.22
CA TYR A 70 9.86 -2.11 7.93
C TYR A 70 10.99 -2.10 6.89
N ALA A 71 12.17 -1.59 7.24
CA ALA A 71 13.35 -1.54 6.38
C ALA A 71 13.91 -2.94 6.04
N SER A 72 13.59 -3.96 6.83
CA SER A 72 13.96 -5.36 6.57
C SER A 72 12.94 -6.10 5.71
N THR A 73 11.70 -5.60 5.62
CA THR A 73 10.70 -6.16 4.70
C THR A 73 11.15 -5.92 3.25
N PRO A 74 11.11 -6.90 2.32
CA PRO A 74 11.40 -6.66 0.91
C PRO A 74 10.54 -5.53 0.31
N LEU A 75 11.10 -4.74 -0.63
CA LEU A 75 10.44 -3.53 -1.14
C LEU A 75 9.08 -3.85 -1.82
N ASP A 76 9.01 -4.97 -2.50
CA ASP A 76 7.84 -5.54 -3.17
C ASP A 76 6.73 -5.99 -2.20
N GLU A 77 7.09 -6.30 -0.95
CA GLU A 77 6.14 -6.64 0.11
C GLU A 77 5.69 -5.42 0.95
N ARG A 78 6.30 -4.24 0.75
CA ARG A 78 5.96 -3.00 1.50
C ARG A 78 4.82 -2.22 0.88
N GLU A 79 4.72 -2.21 -0.44
CA GLU A 79 3.68 -1.50 -1.16
C GLU A 79 2.40 -2.31 -1.21
N GLU A 80 1.24 -1.62 -1.30
CA GLU A 80 0.04 -2.35 -1.70
C GLU A 80 0.29 -2.99 -3.06
N PRO A 81 -0.14 -4.26 -3.25
CA PRO A 81 0.02 -4.93 -4.52
C PRO A 81 -0.57 -4.06 -5.63
N LYS A 82 0.16 -3.97 -6.75
CA LYS A 82 -0.35 -3.31 -7.95
C LYS A 82 -1.73 -3.85 -8.28
N LYS A 83 -2.60 -2.98 -8.76
CA LYS A 83 -3.95 -3.33 -9.17
C LYS A 83 -4.11 -3.04 -10.66
N TRP A 84 -4.95 -3.82 -11.31
CA TRP A 84 -5.28 -3.70 -12.71
C TRP A 84 -6.79 -3.63 -12.88
N TYR A 85 -7.22 -2.86 -13.87
CA TYR A 85 -8.54 -2.96 -14.48
C TYR A 85 -8.49 -4.02 -15.56
N ILE A 86 -9.50 -4.90 -15.58
CA ILE A 86 -9.64 -5.94 -16.61
C ILE A 86 -10.69 -5.50 -17.61
N LYS A 87 -10.35 -5.49 -18.89
CA LYS A 87 -11.19 -4.96 -19.96
C LYS A 87 -11.40 -5.96 -21.09
N CYS A 88 -12.64 -6.07 -21.53
CA CYS A 88 -13.00 -6.88 -22.68
C CYS A 88 -12.56 -6.19 -23.97
N PRO A 89 -11.74 -6.82 -24.83
CA PRO A 89 -11.30 -6.22 -26.09
C PRO A 89 -12.44 -6.03 -27.10
N ILE A 90 -13.53 -6.80 -26.99
CA ILE A 90 -14.65 -6.77 -27.93
C ILE A 90 -15.64 -5.66 -27.56
N THR A 91 -16.05 -5.61 -26.30
CA THR A 91 -17.08 -4.65 -25.84
C THR A 91 -16.50 -3.37 -25.27
N GLY A 92 -15.20 -3.35 -24.94
CA GLY A 92 -14.55 -2.22 -24.27
C GLY A 92 -14.95 -2.04 -22.80
N GLN A 93 -15.76 -2.96 -22.25
CA GLN A 93 -16.27 -2.90 -20.89
C GLN A 93 -15.27 -3.47 -19.88
N TYR A 94 -15.35 -3.00 -18.64
CA TYR A 94 -14.53 -3.45 -17.51
C TYR A 94 -15.21 -4.55 -16.71
N LEU A 95 -14.40 -5.43 -16.14
CA LEU A 95 -14.85 -6.52 -15.28
C LEU A 95 -15.13 -6.02 -13.87
N HIS A 96 -16.34 -6.27 -13.37
CA HIS A 96 -16.75 -5.95 -12.02
C HIS A 96 -17.13 -7.21 -11.25
N GLU A 97 -16.63 -7.32 -10.03
CA GLU A 97 -16.96 -8.37 -9.08
C GLU A 97 -18.00 -7.86 -8.07
N SER A 98 -19.07 -8.62 -7.85
CA SER A 98 -20.07 -8.29 -6.82
C SER A 98 -19.58 -8.73 -5.44
N ILE A 99 -19.54 -7.79 -4.48
CA ILE A 99 -19.11 -8.09 -3.12
C ILE A 99 -20.20 -8.83 -2.32
N TYR A 100 -21.48 -8.57 -2.61
CA TYR A 100 -22.62 -9.10 -1.85
C TYR A 100 -23.26 -10.37 -2.45
N TYR A 101 -23.13 -10.58 -3.76
CA TYR A 101 -23.85 -11.65 -4.46
C TYR A 101 -22.88 -12.65 -5.10
N PRO A 102 -22.44 -13.67 -4.34
CA PRO A 102 -21.47 -14.67 -4.83
C PRO A 102 -22.03 -15.56 -5.95
N SER A 103 -23.34 -15.56 -6.21
CA SER A 103 -23.95 -16.29 -7.34
C SER A 103 -23.79 -15.58 -8.69
N THR A 104 -23.55 -14.27 -8.69
CA THR A 104 -23.19 -13.48 -9.88
C THR A 104 -21.83 -12.84 -9.62
N LYS A 105 -20.78 -13.68 -9.57
CA LYS A 105 -19.43 -13.24 -9.21
C LYS A 105 -18.96 -12.08 -10.09
N PHE A 106 -19.18 -12.14 -11.41
CA PHE A 106 -18.63 -11.15 -12.35
C PHE A 106 -19.66 -10.58 -13.33
N THR A 107 -19.51 -9.30 -13.69
CA THR A 107 -20.31 -8.61 -14.70
C THR A 107 -19.46 -7.60 -15.48
N TRP A 108 -19.86 -7.28 -16.71
CA TRP A 108 -19.20 -6.30 -17.56
C TRP A 108 -19.92 -4.96 -17.49
N ARG A 109 -19.17 -3.86 -17.29
CA ARG A 109 -19.74 -2.50 -17.22
C ARG A 109 -18.88 -1.49 -17.97
N GLU A 110 -19.50 -0.44 -18.47
CA GLU A 110 -18.80 0.62 -19.21
C GLU A 110 -17.96 1.51 -18.29
N THR A 111 -18.40 1.73 -17.05
CA THR A 111 -17.75 2.66 -16.13
C THR A 111 -16.98 1.94 -15.03
N ILE A 112 -15.70 2.30 -14.91
CA ILE A 112 -14.88 1.93 -13.74
C ILE A 112 -15.55 2.55 -12.51
N THR A 113 -16.08 1.68 -11.66
CA THR A 113 -16.79 2.04 -10.43
C THR A 113 -16.18 1.21 -9.31
N VAL A 114 -15.64 1.87 -8.31
CA VAL A 114 -15.30 1.26 -7.02
C VAL A 114 -16.36 1.75 -6.05
N SER A 115 -17.23 0.85 -5.61
CA SER A 115 -18.26 1.16 -4.62
C SER A 115 -18.33 0.06 -3.57
N PHE A 116 -19.11 0.29 -2.51
CA PHE A 116 -19.33 -0.72 -1.47
C PHE A 116 -19.94 -2.03 -1.99
N GLU A 117 -20.50 -2.03 -3.20
CA GLU A 117 -21.16 -3.18 -3.81
C GLU A 117 -20.33 -3.86 -4.90
N TRP A 118 -19.39 -3.11 -5.50
CA TRP A 118 -18.70 -3.51 -6.72
C TRP A 118 -17.20 -3.23 -6.62
N LYS A 119 -16.42 -4.28 -6.89
CA LYS A 119 -14.97 -4.23 -7.04
C LYS A 119 -14.62 -4.28 -8.53
N SER A 120 -13.72 -3.40 -8.97
CA SER A 120 -13.27 -3.34 -10.38
C SER A 120 -11.75 -3.35 -10.52
N GLN A 121 -11.04 -3.44 -9.40
CA GLN A 121 -9.58 -3.44 -9.32
C GLN A 121 -9.12 -4.78 -8.76
N TYR A 122 -8.15 -5.40 -9.41
CA TYR A 122 -7.67 -6.74 -9.07
C TYR A 122 -6.15 -6.74 -8.97
N THR A 123 -5.63 -7.42 -7.97
CA THR A 123 -4.19 -7.74 -7.87
C THR A 123 -3.83 -8.88 -8.82
N ARG A 124 -2.52 -9.08 -9.06
CA ARG A 124 -2.04 -10.16 -9.93
C ARG A 124 -2.50 -11.53 -9.42
N ALA A 125 -2.39 -11.76 -8.11
CA ALA A 125 -2.82 -12.99 -7.48
C ALA A 125 -4.32 -13.26 -7.66
N GLU A 126 -5.17 -12.22 -7.66
CA GLU A 126 -6.60 -12.37 -7.92
C GLU A 126 -6.90 -12.70 -9.39
N ILE A 127 -6.18 -12.08 -10.32
CA ILE A 127 -6.30 -12.37 -11.77
C ILE A 127 -5.87 -13.80 -12.05
N ASP A 128 -4.73 -14.24 -11.49
CA ASP A 128 -4.20 -15.59 -11.68
C ASP A 128 -5.10 -16.67 -11.04
N ALA A 129 -5.99 -16.28 -10.12
CA ALA A 129 -6.96 -17.15 -9.46
C ALA A 129 -8.33 -17.18 -10.17
N PHE A 130 -8.51 -16.48 -11.29
CA PHE A 130 -9.76 -16.53 -12.04
C PHE A 130 -10.00 -17.93 -12.63
N GLU A 131 -11.21 -18.45 -12.44
CA GLU A 131 -11.61 -19.79 -12.90
C GLU A 131 -12.08 -19.81 -14.38
N PHE A 132 -12.01 -18.68 -15.08
CA PHE A 132 -12.43 -18.53 -16.48
C PHE A 132 -11.26 -18.13 -17.38
N GLU A 133 -11.34 -18.43 -18.67
CA GLU A 133 -10.30 -18.06 -19.63
C GLU A 133 -10.16 -16.53 -19.73
N HIS A 134 -9.02 -15.97 -19.32
CA HIS A 134 -8.81 -14.52 -19.24
C HIS A 134 -7.55 -14.02 -19.99
N ALA A 135 -6.82 -14.89 -20.68
CA ALA A 135 -5.57 -14.54 -21.38
C ALA A 135 -5.75 -13.51 -22.53
N HIS A 136 -6.98 -13.41 -23.06
CA HIS A 136 -7.33 -12.48 -24.14
C HIS A 136 -7.83 -11.12 -23.63
N LEU A 137 -7.96 -10.94 -22.31
CA LEU A 137 -8.44 -9.70 -21.71
C LEU A 137 -7.31 -8.67 -21.63
N ILE A 138 -7.67 -7.39 -21.72
CA ILE A 138 -6.72 -6.28 -21.60
C ILE A 138 -6.59 -5.92 -20.12
N GLU A 139 -5.34 -5.82 -19.66
CA GLU A 139 -5.01 -5.39 -18.31
C GLU A 139 -4.50 -3.94 -18.34
N GLU A 140 -5.22 -3.02 -17.72
CA GLU A 140 -4.84 -1.61 -17.59
C GLU A 140 -4.37 -1.33 -16.14
N GLU A 141 -3.11 -0.92 -15.94
CA GLU A 141 -2.58 -0.64 -14.60
C GLU A 141 -3.30 0.56 -13.97
N VAL A 142 -3.75 0.42 -12.72
CA VAL A 142 -4.41 1.49 -11.97
C VAL A 142 -3.37 2.58 -11.65
N PRO A 143 -3.61 3.86 -12.03
CA PRO A 143 -2.70 4.96 -11.69
C PRO A 143 -2.56 5.11 -10.18
N ARG A 144 -1.33 5.30 -9.70
CA ARG A 144 -0.99 5.49 -8.27
C ARG A 144 -1.17 6.93 -7.80
#